data_AF-A0A238X0D1-F1
#
_entry.id   AF-A0A238X0D1-F1
#
_cell.length_a   1.000
_cell.length_b   1.000
_cell.length_c   1.000
_cell.angle_alpha   90.00
_cell.angle_beta   90.00
_cell.angle_gamma   90.00
#
_symmetry.space_group_name_H-M   'P 1'
#
loop_
_entity.id
_entity.type
_entity.pdbx_description
1 polymer ?
#
loop_
_entity_poly.entity_id
_entity_poly.type
_entity_poly.pdbx_seq_one_letter_code
_entity_poly.pdbx_strand_id
1 'polypeptide(L)'
;MASLEYVGKIIKQENIDTVNENILQKTFVINVQNAYDSYYTRFTDVEKPDSIIFVTKTPNSFEKILRVTAGINRKYGLNLDGAKCEVKIGARKLNGIRVKGINRYPDIAQVQQYYKDEGYDFAKSEKFKNTDSLIRINRFFNIEKLAEGIFKSNVEDDVYYVTVPRYMTWDEFRTITFEIKNNMSDKNYDIAKGIVYIDGGIKEFLRIVKPKFTLESIQLIRDKYIQKLQE
;
A
#
# COMPACT_ATOMS: atom_id res chain seq x y z
N MET A 1 -21.89 -1.89 14.02
CA MET A 1 -21.94 -2.35 12.62
C MET A 1 -21.02 -3.57 12.51
N ALA A 2 -21.29 -4.51 11.60
CA ALA A 2 -20.46 -5.72 11.47
C ALA A 2 -19.14 -5.38 10.76
N SER A 3 -18.02 -5.74 11.38
CA SER A 3 -16.69 -5.69 10.76
C SER A 3 -16.58 -6.76 9.68
N LEU A 4 -15.99 -6.41 8.55
CA LEU A 4 -15.77 -7.30 7.41
C LEU A 4 -14.26 -7.41 7.14
N GLU A 5 -13.81 -8.60 6.79
CA GLU A 5 -12.43 -8.84 6.38
C GLU A 5 -12.38 -9.43 4.97
N TYR A 6 -11.69 -8.74 4.05
CA TYR A 6 -11.55 -9.15 2.66
C TYR A 6 -10.09 -9.23 2.23
N VAL A 7 -9.79 -10.12 1.29
CA VAL A 7 -8.51 -10.11 0.58
C VAL A 7 -8.63 -9.24 -0.65
N GLY A 8 -7.58 -8.51 -0.99
CA GLY A 8 -7.54 -7.76 -2.23
C GLY A 8 -6.18 -7.16 -2.55
N LYS A 9 -6.18 -6.10 -3.35
CA LYS A 9 -4.96 -5.42 -3.79
C LYS A 9 -5.15 -3.91 -3.81
N ILE A 10 -4.09 -3.17 -3.51
CA ILE A 10 -3.97 -1.74 -3.78
C ILE A 10 -2.89 -1.52 -4.85
N ILE A 11 -3.15 -0.58 -5.74
CA ILE A 11 -2.24 -0.09 -6.76
C ILE A 11 -2.08 1.42 -6.55
N LYS A 12 -0.85 1.87 -6.32
CA LYS A 12 -0.53 3.28 -6.09
C LYS A 12 0.75 3.67 -6.81
N GLN A 13 0.87 4.95 -7.15
CA GLN A 13 2.07 5.52 -7.73
C GLN A 13 2.80 6.32 -6.65
N GLU A 14 4.09 6.05 -6.48
CA GLU A 14 4.91 6.62 -5.41
C GLU A 14 6.35 6.81 -5.90
N ASN A 15 7.00 7.83 -5.34
CA ASN A 15 8.44 7.95 -5.44
C ASN A 15 9.12 7.01 -4.44
N ILE A 16 10.14 6.30 -4.92
CA ILE A 16 10.87 5.32 -4.12
C ILE A 16 12.38 5.56 -4.16
N ASP A 17 13.03 5.12 -3.09
CA ASP A 17 14.48 5.24 -2.89
C ASP A 17 15.08 3.89 -2.52
N THR A 18 16.31 3.62 -2.99
CA THR A 18 17.08 2.47 -2.52
C THR A 18 17.62 2.75 -1.10
N VAL A 19 17.43 1.81 -0.18
CA VAL A 19 18.10 1.81 1.13
C VAL A 19 19.47 1.17 0.99
N ASN A 20 20.53 1.89 1.38
CA ASN A 20 21.92 1.43 1.24
C ASN A 20 22.59 1.06 2.57
N GLU A 21 22.01 1.47 3.69
CA GLU A 21 22.55 1.27 5.03
C GLU A 21 21.62 0.39 5.86
N ASN A 22 22.15 -0.26 6.90
CA ASN A 22 21.38 -1.12 7.79
C ASN A 22 20.64 -2.26 7.10
N ILE A 23 21.19 -2.76 5.98
CA ILE A 23 20.65 -3.89 5.20
C ILE A 23 21.67 -5.02 5.13
N LEU A 24 21.19 -6.23 4.82
CA LEU A 24 22.09 -7.33 4.49
C LEU A 24 22.92 -6.98 3.25
N GLN A 25 24.22 -7.27 3.27
CA GLN A 25 25.12 -6.95 2.17
C GLN A 25 24.62 -7.51 0.84
N LYS A 26 24.75 -6.70 -0.23
CA LYS A 26 24.36 -7.04 -1.61
C LYS A 26 22.87 -7.37 -1.79
N THR A 27 22.01 -7.07 -0.81
CA THR A 27 20.55 -7.22 -0.96
C THR A 27 19.90 -5.92 -1.39
N PHE A 28 18.74 -6.04 -2.03
CA PHE A 28 18.02 -4.90 -2.57
C PHE A 28 16.80 -4.57 -1.70
N VAL A 29 16.84 -3.38 -1.10
CA VAL A 29 15.81 -2.84 -0.22
C VAL A 29 15.35 -1.50 -0.74
N ILE A 30 14.03 -1.30 -0.78
CA ILE A 30 13.40 -0.06 -1.24
C ILE A 30 12.64 0.58 -0.08
N ASN A 31 12.82 1.88 0.11
CA ASN A 31 11.98 2.69 0.98
C ASN A 31 10.83 3.28 0.15
N VAL A 32 9.61 3.17 0.67
CA VAL A 32 8.42 3.83 0.11
C VAL A 32 8.03 4.93 1.07
N GLN A 33 8.04 6.18 0.59
CA GLN A 33 7.65 7.34 1.40
C GLN A 33 6.21 7.20 1.90
N ASN A 34 5.93 7.80 3.05
CA ASN A 34 4.64 7.67 3.69
C ASN A 34 3.67 8.73 3.16
N ALA A 35 2.50 8.30 2.70
CA ALA A 35 1.45 9.21 2.20
C ALA A 35 0.99 10.22 3.29
N TYR A 36 1.12 9.86 4.56
CA TYR A 36 0.78 10.71 5.70
C TYR A 36 1.78 11.84 5.95
N ASP A 37 3.02 11.79 5.41
CA ASP A 37 4.05 12.81 5.67
C ASP A 37 3.60 14.20 5.21
N SER A 38 2.75 14.26 4.18
CA SER A 38 2.14 15.50 3.68
C SER A 38 1.08 16.11 4.61
N TYR A 39 0.49 15.31 5.51
CA TYR A 39 -0.57 15.74 6.45
C TYR A 39 -0.08 15.91 7.88
N TYR A 40 0.93 15.14 8.28
CA TYR A 40 1.44 15.07 9.63
C TYR A 40 2.89 15.57 9.68
N THR A 41 3.08 16.88 9.64
CA THR A 41 4.36 17.55 9.92
C THR A 41 4.67 17.51 11.42
N ARG A 42 4.96 16.33 11.98
CA ARG A 42 5.44 16.24 13.37
C ARG A 42 6.96 16.21 13.40
N PHE A 43 7.54 17.39 13.57
CA PHE A 43 8.98 17.68 13.74
C PHE A 43 9.67 17.00 14.95
N THR A 44 9.04 16.00 15.58
CA THR A 44 9.47 15.41 16.85
C THR A 44 9.56 13.89 16.86
N ASP A 45 9.14 13.21 15.78
CA ASP A 45 9.20 11.75 15.73
C ASP A 45 10.55 11.27 15.18
N VAL A 46 11.12 10.26 15.84
CA VAL A 46 12.32 9.56 15.38
C VAL A 46 12.04 9.02 13.97
N GLU A 47 12.92 9.35 13.02
CA GLU A 47 12.83 8.89 11.63
C GLU A 47 12.84 7.35 11.60
N LYS A 48 11.65 6.76 11.38
CA LYS A 48 11.44 5.32 11.36
C LYS A 48 11.06 4.86 9.95
N PRO A 49 11.46 3.64 9.55
CA PRO A 49 11.07 3.11 8.27
C PRO A 49 9.56 2.79 8.27
N ASP A 50 8.75 3.55 7.53
CA ASP A 50 7.30 3.36 7.51
C ASP A 50 6.89 2.15 6.66
N SER A 51 7.47 2.04 5.46
CA SER A 51 7.15 0.99 4.50
C SER A 51 8.40 0.57 3.72
N ILE A 52 8.95 -0.59 4.06
CA ILE A 52 10.13 -1.14 3.41
C ILE A 52 9.73 -2.27 2.47
N ILE A 53 10.38 -2.36 1.32
CA ILE A 53 10.21 -3.50 0.40
C ILE A 53 11.53 -4.26 0.30
N PHE A 54 11.50 -5.53 0.67
CA PHE A 54 12.59 -6.46 0.39
C PHE A 54 12.39 -7.05 -0.99
N VAL A 55 13.27 -6.72 -1.93
CA VAL A 55 13.17 -7.19 -3.32
C VAL A 55 13.72 -8.62 -3.39
N THR A 56 12.93 -9.52 -3.94
CA THR A 56 13.24 -10.95 -4.05
C THR A 56 13.59 -11.31 -5.50
N LYS A 57 14.47 -12.31 -5.67
CA LYS A 57 14.84 -12.81 -7.01
C LYS A 57 13.64 -13.40 -7.75
N THR A 58 12.80 -14.12 -7.01
CA THR A 58 11.61 -14.80 -7.52
C THR A 58 10.35 -14.26 -6.85
N PRO A 59 9.19 -14.32 -7.52
CA PRO A 59 7.92 -14.00 -6.89
C PRO A 59 7.60 -15.00 -5.77
N ASN A 60 7.13 -14.50 -4.63
CA ASN A 60 6.62 -15.32 -3.54
C ASN A 60 5.08 -15.26 -3.49
N SER A 61 4.44 -16.34 -3.04
CA SER A 61 2.99 -16.36 -2.86
C SER A 61 2.57 -15.48 -1.68
N PHE A 62 1.31 -15.04 -1.69
CA PHE A 62 0.79 -14.21 -0.60
C PHE A 62 0.75 -15.01 0.71
N GLU A 63 0.37 -16.28 0.62
CA GLU A 63 0.26 -17.24 1.73
C GLU A 63 1.63 -17.53 2.37
N LYS A 64 2.70 -17.69 1.57
CA LYS A 64 4.06 -17.89 2.10
C LYS A 64 4.48 -16.68 2.94
N ILE A 65 4.25 -15.48 2.42
CA ILE A 65 4.58 -14.21 3.10
C ILE A 65 3.82 -14.10 4.42
N LEU A 66 2.51 -14.36 4.41
CA LEU A 66 1.69 -14.30 5.63
C LEU A 66 2.16 -15.31 6.68
N ARG A 67 2.41 -16.56 6.28
CA ARG A 67 2.85 -17.63 7.19
C ARG A 67 4.19 -17.29 7.84
N VAL A 68 5.16 -16.85 7.04
CA VAL A 68 6.50 -16.50 7.51
C VAL A 68 6.45 -15.26 8.41
N THR A 69 5.73 -14.20 8.01
CA THR A 69 5.60 -13.00 8.83
C THR A 69 4.96 -13.31 10.19
N ALA A 70 3.89 -14.10 10.21
CA ALA A 70 3.26 -14.53 11.46
C ALA A 70 4.20 -15.39 12.32
N GLY A 71 5.02 -16.25 11.70
CA GLY A 71 6.05 -17.03 12.38
C GLY A 71 7.12 -16.16 13.04
N ILE A 72 7.64 -15.16 12.31
CA ILE A 72 8.61 -14.18 12.79
C ILE A 72 8.03 -13.40 13.98
N ASN A 73 6.80 -12.89 13.86
CA ASN A 73 6.12 -12.16 14.93
C ASN A 73 6.02 -12.99 16.21
N ARG A 74 5.57 -14.25 16.12
CA ARG A 74 5.48 -15.15 17.29
C ARG A 74 6.84 -15.49 17.88
N LYS A 75 7.85 -15.76 17.05
CA LYS A 75 9.17 -16.22 17.49
C LYS A 75 9.98 -15.11 18.17
N TYR A 76 9.85 -13.88 17.68
CA TYR A 76 10.69 -12.74 18.12
C TYR A 76 9.90 -11.65 18.86
N GLY A 77 8.61 -11.84 19.12
CA GLY A 77 7.77 -10.85 19.81
C GLY A 77 7.60 -9.55 19.02
N LEU A 78 7.57 -9.63 17.69
CA LEU A 78 7.44 -8.49 16.80
C LEU A 78 5.99 -8.31 16.32
N ASN A 79 5.69 -7.13 15.77
CA ASN A 79 4.40 -6.82 15.15
C ASN A 79 4.59 -6.32 13.71
N LEU A 80 5.20 -7.17 12.88
CA LEU A 80 5.42 -6.90 11.47
C LEU A 80 4.16 -7.18 10.65
N ASP A 81 3.88 -6.31 9.67
CA ASP A 81 2.87 -6.53 8.63
C ASP A 81 3.57 -6.78 7.29
N GLY A 82 3.51 -8.03 6.83
CA GLY A 82 4.14 -8.51 5.61
C GLY A 82 3.12 -8.73 4.50
N ALA A 83 3.34 -8.09 3.36
CA ALA A 83 2.43 -8.11 2.22
C ALA A 83 3.16 -8.44 0.93
N LYS A 84 2.52 -9.20 0.04
CA LYS A 84 3.05 -9.43 -1.31
C LYS A 84 3.10 -8.12 -2.06
N CYS A 85 4.26 -7.79 -2.63
CA CYS A 85 4.47 -6.52 -3.30
C CYS A 85 5.10 -6.72 -4.68
N GLU A 86 4.66 -5.92 -5.65
CA GLU A 86 5.29 -5.79 -6.96
C GLU A 86 5.56 -4.32 -7.21
N VAL A 87 6.76 -3.98 -7.68
CA VAL A 87 7.15 -2.60 -8.00
C VAL A 87 7.47 -2.54 -9.49
N LYS A 88 6.80 -1.66 -10.22
CA LYS A 88 7.08 -1.41 -11.64
C LYS A 88 7.79 -0.07 -11.80
N ILE A 89 8.97 -0.11 -12.43
CA ILE A 89 9.78 1.07 -12.78
C ILE A 89 9.98 1.02 -14.30
N GLY A 90 9.32 1.93 -15.03
CA GLY A 90 9.25 1.86 -16.49
C GLY A 90 8.70 0.51 -16.96
N ALA A 91 9.45 -0.21 -17.81
CA ALA A 91 9.07 -1.55 -18.27
C ALA A 91 9.42 -2.68 -17.28
N ARG A 92 10.28 -2.41 -16.30
CA ARG A 92 10.80 -3.44 -15.39
C ARG A 92 9.83 -3.70 -14.24
N LYS A 93 9.69 -4.97 -13.88
CA LYS A 93 8.95 -5.44 -12.71
C LYS A 93 9.89 -6.06 -11.69
N LEU A 94 9.83 -5.58 -10.46
CA LEU A 94 10.51 -6.12 -9.29
C LEU A 94 9.49 -6.84 -8.41
N ASN A 95 9.84 -8.02 -7.92
CA ASN A 95 9.04 -8.75 -6.94
C ASN A 95 9.58 -8.48 -5.54
N GLY A 96 8.70 -8.44 -4.54
CA GLY A 96 9.17 -8.27 -3.18
C GLY A 96 8.12 -8.50 -2.11
N ILE A 97 8.56 -8.25 -0.89
CA ILE A 97 7.74 -8.27 0.31
C ILE A 97 7.72 -6.85 0.85
N ARG A 98 6.55 -6.24 0.93
CA ARG A 98 6.39 -4.98 1.67
C ARG A 98 6.25 -5.34 3.15
N VAL A 99 7.13 -4.81 3.98
CA VAL A 99 7.14 -5.00 5.43
C VAL A 99 6.92 -3.66 6.12
N LYS A 100 5.91 -3.61 6.98
CA LYS A 100 5.64 -2.52 7.92
C LYS A 100 5.87 -2.98 9.36
N GLY A 101 6.01 -2.03 10.29
CA GLY A 101 6.20 -2.32 11.71
C GLY A 101 7.67 -2.47 12.14
N ILE A 102 8.61 -2.10 11.27
CA ILE A 102 10.03 -1.99 11.64
C ILE A 102 10.22 -0.66 12.38
N ASN A 103 10.64 -0.73 13.64
CA ASN A 103 10.66 0.47 14.50
C ASN A 103 11.84 1.40 14.22
N ARG A 104 12.96 0.88 13.72
CA ARG A 104 14.19 1.65 13.48
C ARG A 104 14.92 1.13 12.24
N TYR A 105 15.59 2.01 11.51
CA TYR A 105 16.40 1.64 10.34
C TYR A 105 17.45 0.54 10.63
N PRO A 106 18.21 0.57 11.75
CA PRO A 106 19.14 -0.51 12.12
C PRO A 106 18.50 -1.90 12.20
N ASP A 107 17.20 -2.00 12.47
CA ASP A 107 16.51 -3.28 12.61
C ASP A 107 16.18 -3.92 11.24
N ILE A 108 16.34 -3.20 10.13
CA ILE A 108 16.03 -3.69 8.78
C ILE A 108 16.85 -4.94 8.43
N ALA A 109 18.17 -4.92 8.63
CA ALA A 109 19.04 -6.06 8.33
C ALA A 109 18.63 -7.31 9.13
N GLN A 110 18.26 -7.12 10.39
CA GLN A 110 17.84 -8.22 11.26
C GLN A 110 16.51 -8.82 10.78
N VAL A 111 15.55 -7.99 10.39
CA VAL A 111 14.28 -8.45 9.83
C VAL A 111 14.49 -9.15 8.48
N GLN A 112 15.36 -8.63 7.61
CA GLN A 112 15.77 -9.32 6.39
C GLN A 112 16.37 -10.70 6.68
N GLN A 113 17.21 -10.81 7.72
CA GLN A 113 17.82 -12.08 8.11
C GLN A 113 16.74 -13.10 8.52
N TYR A 114 15.71 -12.68 9.26
CA TYR A 114 14.60 -13.58 9.60
C TYR A 114 13.86 -14.12 8.37
N TYR A 115 13.59 -13.28 7.37
CA TYR A 115 13.03 -13.77 6.11
C TYR A 115 14.01 -14.68 5.37
N LYS A 116 15.31 -14.37 5.36
CA LYS A 116 16.33 -15.19 4.69
C LYS A 116 16.41 -16.59 5.30
N ASP A 117 16.36 -16.70 6.62
CA ASP A 117 16.38 -17.97 7.36
C ASP A 117 15.15 -18.85 7.03
N GLU A 118 14.05 -18.21 6.62
CA GLU A 118 12.80 -18.84 6.17
C GLU A 118 12.78 -19.11 4.64
N GLY A 119 13.95 -19.05 3.99
CA GLY A 119 14.13 -19.42 2.58
C GLY A 119 13.69 -18.36 1.58
N TYR A 120 13.95 -17.07 1.89
CA TYR A 120 13.81 -15.98 0.93
C TYR A 120 15.14 -15.59 0.29
N ASP A 121 15.16 -15.58 -1.04
CA ASP A 121 16.28 -15.12 -1.84
C ASP A 121 16.11 -13.67 -2.27
N PHE A 122 16.96 -12.78 -1.74
CA PHE A 122 16.96 -11.37 -2.09
C PHE A 122 17.70 -11.07 -3.39
N ALA A 123 17.15 -10.14 -4.17
CA ALA A 123 17.78 -9.64 -5.38
C ALA A 123 19.01 -8.78 -5.06
N LYS A 124 19.90 -8.63 -6.05
CA LYS A 124 21.06 -7.75 -5.95
C LYS A 124 20.60 -6.29 -5.98
N SER A 125 21.20 -5.47 -5.11
CA SER A 125 20.88 -4.04 -5.04
C SER A 125 21.17 -3.29 -6.33
N GLU A 126 20.33 -2.30 -6.58
CA GLU A 126 20.53 -1.27 -7.58
C GLU A 126 20.28 0.10 -6.95
N LYS A 127 21.02 1.12 -7.39
CA LYS A 127 20.90 2.45 -6.82
C LYS A 127 19.95 3.30 -7.65
N PHE A 128 18.94 3.83 -6.99
CA PHE A 128 18.15 4.94 -7.49
C PHE A 128 17.65 5.79 -6.33
N LYS A 129 17.23 7.00 -6.69
CA LYS A 129 16.69 8.01 -5.77
C LYS A 129 15.50 8.68 -6.44
N ASN A 130 14.48 8.99 -5.66
CA ASN A 130 13.27 9.71 -6.08
C ASN A 130 12.72 9.20 -7.42
N THR A 131 12.58 7.88 -7.54
CA THR A 131 12.18 7.23 -8.79
C THR A 131 10.70 6.96 -8.78
N ASP A 132 10.01 7.45 -9.80
CA ASP A 132 8.59 7.22 -10.00
C ASP A 132 8.32 5.73 -10.25
N SER A 133 7.36 5.17 -9.51
CA SER A 133 7.08 3.74 -9.55
C SER A 133 5.60 3.44 -9.33
N LEU A 134 5.13 2.36 -9.95
CA LEU A 134 3.82 1.80 -9.68
C LEU A 134 3.95 0.60 -8.75
N ILE A 135 3.37 0.70 -7.56
CA ILE A 135 3.45 -0.30 -6.51
C ILE A 135 2.11 -1.03 -6.39
N ARG A 136 2.14 -2.36 -6.43
CA ARG A 136 0.98 -3.23 -6.22
C ARG A 136 1.18 -4.04 -4.95
N ILE A 137 0.21 -3.99 -4.03
CA ILE A 137 0.30 -4.63 -2.71
C ILE A 137 -0.93 -5.49 -2.51
N ASN A 138 -0.74 -6.79 -2.28
CA ASN A 138 -1.83 -7.66 -1.80
C ASN A 138 -1.95 -7.54 -0.28
N ARG A 139 -3.15 -7.31 0.23
CA ARG A 139 -3.39 -7.17 1.66
C ARG A 139 -4.80 -7.62 2.04
N PHE A 140 -5.00 -7.79 3.35
CA PHE A 140 -6.33 -7.82 3.93
C PHE A 140 -6.86 -6.39 4.12
N PHE A 141 -8.17 -6.26 3.98
CA PHE A 141 -8.96 -5.08 4.24
C PHE A 141 -9.90 -5.41 5.38
N ASN A 142 -9.64 -4.83 6.55
CA ASN A 142 -10.54 -4.91 7.68
C ASN A 142 -11.35 -3.61 7.71
N ILE A 143 -12.62 -3.71 7.31
CA ILE A 143 -13.46 -2.55 7.00
C ILE A 143 -14.85 -2.67 7.59
N GLU A 144 -15.46 -1.53 7.89
CA GLU A 144 -16.87 -1.42 8.22
C GLU A 144 -17.61 -0.65 7.13
N LYS A 145 -18.88 -1.00 6.89
CA LYS A 145 -19.74 -0.29 5.94
C LYS A 145 -20.28 0.98 6.60
N LEU A 146 -20.00 2.14 6.01
CA LEU A 146 -20.57 3.43 6.45
C LEU A 146 -21.87 3.75 5.72
N ALA A 147 -21.89 3.48 4.41
CA ALA A 147 -23.06 3.65 3.54
C ALA A 147 -22.99 2.63 2.41
N GLU A 148 -24.00 2.57 1.55
CA GLU A 148 -23.92 1.75 0.34
C GLU A 148 -22.69 2.16 -0.50
N GLY A 149 -21.83 1.20 -0.82
CA GLY A 149 -20.62 1.44 -1.60
C GLY A 149 -19.54 2.30 -0.89
N ILE A 150 -19.66 2.58 0.41
CA ILE A 150 -18.71 3.38 1.19
C ILE A 150 -18.33 2.63 2.47
N PHE A 151 -17.04 2.53 2.72
CA PHE A 151 -16.47 1.77 3.83
C PHE A 151 -15.37 2.56 4.52
N LYS A 152 -15.13 2.25 5.79
CA LYS A 152 -14.02 2.78 6.59
C LYS A 152 -13.10 1.66 7.02
N SER A 153 -11.79 1.92 7.06
CA SER A 153 -10.83 1.00 7.67
C SER A 153 -11.03 0.92 9.18
N ASN A 154 -11.02 -0.29 9.73
CA ASN A 154 -11.01 -0.52 11.18
C ASN A 154 -9.59 -0.47 11.77
N VAL A 155 -8.56 -0.34 10.92
CA VAL A 155 -7.14 -0.38 11.30
C VAL A 155 -6.47 0.98 11.11
N GLU A 156 -6.94 1.79 10.16
CA GLU A 156 -6.35 3.07 9.78
C GLU A 156 -7.43 4.16 9.84
N ASP A 157 -7.43 5.02 10.87
CA ASP A 157 -8.55 5.92 11.20
C ASP A 157 -8.99 6.86 10.06
N ASP A 158 -8.03 7.29 9.24
CA ASP A 158 -8.21 8.27 8.16
C ASP A 158 -8.36 7.62 6.77
N VAL A 159 -8.59 6.30 6.72
CA VAL A 159 -8.68 5.54 5.47
C VAL A 159 -10.10 5.10 5.19
N TYR A 160 -10.56 5.45 4.01
CA TYR A 160 -11.89 5.14 3.49
C TYR A 160 -11.78 4.38 2.16
N TYR A 161 -12.83 3.65 1.82
CA TYR A 161 -12.93 2.93 0.56
C TYR A 161 -14.28 3.19 -0.09
N VAL A 162 -14.26 3.39 -1.40
CA VAL A 162 -15.49 3.53 -2.20
C VAL A 162 -15.50 2.56 -3.36
N THR A 163 -16.65 1.95 -3.65
CA THR A 163 -16.81 1.07 -4.83
C THR A 163 -16.97 1.89 -6.10
N VAL A 164 -16.49 1.35 -7.23
CA VAL A 164 -16.72 1.89 -8.57
C VAL A 164 -17.30 0.82 -9.51
N PRO A 165 -18.07 1.20 -10.55
CA PRO A 165 -18.92 0.28 -11.30
C PRO A 165 -18.16 -0.67 -12.22
N ARG A 166 -16.94 -0.33 -12.63
CA ARG A 166 -16.15 -1.13 -13.56
C ARG A 166 -14.66 -0.97 -13.34
N TYR A 167 -13.93 -1.89 -13.97
CA TYR A 167 -12.49 -1.80 -14.09
C TYR A 167 -12.11 -0.51 -14.84
N MET A 168 -11.10 0.18 -14.29
CA MET A 168 -10.41 1.30 -14.92
C MET A 168 -8.93 0.96 -15.16
N THR A 169 -8.38 1.33 -16.32
CA THR A 169 -6.92 1.19 -16.52
C THR A 169 -6.16 2.15 -15.59
N TRP A 170 -4.84 1.96 -15.45
CA TRP A 170 -4.04 2.89 -14.64
C TRP A 170 -4.02 4.30 -15.24
N ASP A 171 -3.92 4.40 -16.57
CA ASP A 171 -3.90 5.69 -17.27
C ASP A 171 -5.25 6.39 -17.17
N GLU A 172 -6.35 5.64 -17.32
CA GLU A 172 -7.70 6.16 -17.09
C GLU A 172 -7.90 6.63 -15.64
N PHE A 173 -7.46 5.83 -14.65
CA PHE A 173 -7.49 6.24 -13.25
C PHE A 173 -6.75 7.56 -13.03
N ARG A 174 -5.56 7.73 -13.60
CA ARG A 174 -4.78 8.97 -13.48
C ARG A 174 -5.51 10.15 -14.09
N THR A 175 -6.04 10.00 -15.30
CA THR A 175 -6.78 11.06 -16.00
C THR A 175 -8.01 11.49 -15.21
N ILE A 176 -8.87 10.53 -14.81
CA ILE A 176 -10.07 10.81 -14.02
C ILE A 176 -9.69 11.47 -12.69
N THR A 177 -8.67 10.96 -11.99
CA THR A 177 -8.22 11.54 -10.71
C THR A 177 -7.79 13.00 -10.88
N PHE A 178 -7.03 13.30 -11.94
CA PHE A 178 -6.59 14.65 -12.23
C PHE A 178 -7.77 15.60 -12.50
N GLU A 179 -8.73 15.17 -13.33
CA GLU A 179 -9.94 15.95 -13.62
C GLU A 179 -10.80 16.19 -12.37
N ILE A 180 -11.03 15.15 -11.56
CA ILE A 180 -11.82 15.26 -10.34
C ILE A 180 -11.14 16.20 -9.35
N LYS A 181 -9.85 16.01 -9.07
CA LYS A 181 -9.10 16.88 -8.16
C LYS A 181 -9.13 18.33 -8.63
N ASN A 182 -9.01 18.60 -9.93
CA ASN A 182 -9.05 19.99 -10.42
C ASN A 182 -10.39 20.68 -10.23
N ASN A 183 -11.49 19.92 -10.22
CA ASN A 183 -12.86 20.40 -10.08
C ASN A 183 -13.41 20.29 -8.64
N MET A 184 -12.55 20.04 -7.65
CA MET A 184 -12.91 20.01 -6.24
C MET A 184 -12.33 21.22 -5.50
N SER A 185 -13.10 21.74 -4.54
CA SER A 185 -12.64 22.77 -3.60
C SER A 185 -11.53 22.24 -2.70
N ASP A 186 -11.67 21.00 -2.23
CA ASP A 186 -10.70 20.34 -1.37
C ASP A 186 -9.95 19.22 -2.12
N LYS A 187 -8.74 19.55 -2.57
CA LYS A 187 -7.88 18.65 -3.37
C LYS A 187 -6.93 17.82 -2.53
N ASN A 188 -6.86 18.09 -1.22
CA ASN A 188 -5.83 17.56 -0.35
C ASN A 188 -6.26 16.20 0.23
N TYR A 189 -6.28 15.17 -0.61
CA TYR A 189 -6.46 13.78 -0.20
C TYR A 189 -5.55 12.87 -1.04
N ASP A 190 -5.07 11.78 -0.46
CA ASP A 190 -4.42 10.71 -1.23
C ASP A 190 -5.48 9.73 -1.76
N ILE A 191 -5.29 9.23 -2.97
CA ILE A 191 -6.20 8.28 -3.59
C ILE A 191 -5.43 7.21 -4.35
N ALA A 192 -5.83 5.96 -4.16
CA ALA A 192 -5.24 4.81 -4.82
C ALA A 192 -6.32 3.88 -5.36
N LYS A 193 -6.03 3.23 -6.49
CA LYS A 193 -6.92 2.20 -7.04
C LYS A 193 -6.75 0.90 -6.26
N GLY A 194 -7.82 0.15 -6.09
CA GLY A 194 -7.78 -1.18 -5.50
C GLY A 194 -8.83 -2.13 -6.05
N ILE A 195 -8.71 -3.37 -5.62
CA ILE A 195 -9.70 -4.42 -5.82
C ILE A 195 -9.87 -5.21 -4.52
N VAL A 196 -11.03 -5.81 -4.34
CA VAL A 196 -11.25 -6.87 -3.33
C VAL A 196 -11.89 -8.08 -4.00
N TYR A 197 -11.56 -9.26 -3.47
CA TYR A 197 -12.16 -10.52 -3.87
C TYR A 197 -13.37 -10.78 -2.97
N ILE A 198 -14.55 -10.79 -3.57
CA ILE A 198 -15.83 -10.95 -2.86
C ILE A 198 -16.84 -11.64 -3.78
N ASP A 199 -17.71 -12.47 -3.21
CA ASP A 199 -18.81 -13.16 -3.91
C ASP A 199 -18.35 -13.95 -5.16
N GLY A 200 -17.16 -14.57 -5.09
CA GLY A 200 -16.58 -15.32 -6.21
C GLY A 200 -16.04 -14.46 -7.35
N GLY A 201 -16.05 -13.12 -7.21
CA GLY A 201 -15.62 -12.17 -8.22
C GLY A 201 -14.68 -11.09 -7.68
N ILE A 202 -14.54 -10.03 -8.47
CA ILE A 202 -13.77 -8.83 -8.14
C ILE A 202 -14.72 -7.66 -8.02
N LYS A 203 -14.61 -6.90 -6.93
CA LYS A 203 -15.14 -5.55 -6.85
C LYS A 203 -14.02 -4.53 -6.91
N GLU A 204 -14.23 -3.50 -7.72
CA GLU A 204 -13.29 -2.41 -7.89
C GLU A 204 -13.52 -1.36 -6.80
N PHE A 205 -12.44 -0.90 -6.20
CA PHE A 205 -12.46 0.07 -5.11
C PHE A 205 -11.45 1.19 -5.34
N LEU A 206 -11.71 2.33 -4.71
CA LEU A 206 -10.74 3.40 -4.53
C LEU A 206 -10.50 3.57 -3.03
N ARG A 207 -9.22 3.56 -2.62
CA ARG A 207 -8.81 3.94 -1.26
C ARG A 207 -8.64 5.45 -1.24
N ILE A 208 -9.25 6.11 -0.28
CA ILE A 208 -9.09 7.54 -0.04
C ILE A 208 -8.48 7.72 1.36
N VAL A 209 -7.42 8.51 1.47
CA VAL A 209 -6.77 8.82 2.74
C VAL A 209 -6.84 10.33 2.97
N LYS A 210 -7.47 10.71 4.08
CA LYS A 210 -7.54 12.11 4.51
C LYS A 210 -7.96 12.22 5.99
N PRO A 211 -7.23 12.99 6.81
CA PRO A 211 -7.66 13.30 8.16
C PRO A 211 -9.00 14.02 8.23
N LYS A 212 -9.83 13.62 9.21
CA LYS A 212 -11.14 14.26 9.52
C LYS A 212 -12.06 14.41 8.30
N PHE A 213 -12.08 13.40 7.43
CA PHE A 213 -12.88 13.47 6.22
C PHE A 213 -14.38 13.30 6.49
N THR A 214 -15.24 14.13 5.90
CA THR A 214 -16.70 14.01 6.07
C THR A 214 -17.28 12.96 5.12
N LEU A 215 -18.35 12.29 5.54
CA LEU A 215 -19.03 11.30 4.70
C LEU A 215 -19.53 11.93 3.38
N GLU A 216 -20.08 13.14 3.43
CA GLU A 216 -20.53 13.89 2.26
C GLU A 216 -19.40 14.10 1.23
N SER A 217 -18.18 14.42 1.69
CA SER A 217 -17.04 14.61 0.80
C SER A 217 -16.60 13.30 0.14
N ILE A 218 -16.65 12.19 0.88
CA ILE A 218 -16.34 10.85 0.36
C ILE A 218 -17.37 10.45 -0.71
N GLN A 219 -18.65 10.74 -0.43
CA GLN A 219 -19.78 10.49 -1.33
C GLN A 219 -19.61 11.29 -2.63
N LEU A 220 -19.28 12.58 -2.52
CA LEU A 220 -19.00 13.44 -3.66
C LEU A 220 -17.85 12.92 -4.54
N ILE A 221 -16.74 12.46 -3.94
CA ILE A 221 -15.64 11.85 -4.70
C ILE A 221 -16.14 10.63 -5.45
N ARG A 222 -16.82 9.71 -4.77
CA ARG A 222 -17.33 8.48 -5.39
C ARG A 222 -18.25 8.80 -6.56
N ASP A 223 -19.20 9.70 -6.38
CA ASP A 223 -20.21 10.01 -7.39
C ASP A 223 -19.57 10.66 -8.62
N LYS A 224 -18.53 11.51 -8.45
CA LYS A 224 -17.72 12.02 -9.57
C LYS A 224 -16.99 10.91 -10.34
N TYR A 225 -16.45 9.90 -9.65
CA TYR A 225 -15.85 8.74 -10.33
C TYR A 225 -16.89 7.92 -11.06
N ILE A 226 -18.06 7.69 -10.46
CA ILE A 226 -19.16 6.94 -11.10
C ILE A 226 -19.59 7.65 -12.38
N GLN A 227 -19.82 8.97 -12.32
CA GLN A 227 -20.18 9.77 -13.48
C GLN A 227 -19.14 9.61 -14.61
N LYS A 228 -17.86 9.80 -14.28
CA LYS A 228 -16.75 9.69 -15.26
C LYS A 228 -16.57 8.31 -15.86
N LEU A 229 -17.02 7.25 -15.19
CA LEU A 229 -16.92 5.87 -15.67
C LEU A 229 -18.13 5.41 -16.49
N GLN A 230 -19.22 6.17 -16.44
CA GLN A 230 -20.47 5.93 -17.17
C GLN A 230 -20.58 6.79 -18.44
N GLU A 231 -19.80 7.87 -18.53
CA GLU A 231 -19.50 8.60 -19.78
C GLU A 231 -18.82 7.69 -20.81
#